data_AF-C0GD49-F1
#
_entry.id   AF-C0GD49-F1
#
_cell.length_a   1.000
_cell.length_b   1.000
_cell.length_c   1.000
_cell.angle_alpha   90.00
_cell.angle_beta   90.00
_cell.angle_gamma   90.00
#
_symmetry.space_group_name_H-M   'P 1'
#
loop_
_entity.id
_entity.type
_entity.pdbx_description
1 polymer ?
#
loop_
_entity_poly.entity_id
_entity_poly.type
_entity_poly.pdbx_seq_one_letter_code
_entity_poly.pdbx_strand_id
1 'polypeptide(L)'
;MTNSRLQALIAEELSQLLFETYQEKHLPQMVKGFGSAGFTRATLVQSPANLFLMLVTATYDRRPFTGAAGGFEYIWGIKDREQGIPARFKAMGLAEPTRVSKMSQSDLQAFLAREYIGDYTLDGVSKVSYAASLLSAAEIVDSLHKRCVQVKSSVDASDFYIELTKVYGIGETIAAKLSKYLLREIAIGEITPIDFPLTVVWPLVMEYHNDQAIKKLRQLGDDVVPLSLGMLLQKGDPFAIDALFYMNRQEPVKLDEFIAEMKQWRRSGRVNRSVVSSKAVPNQDTAKILLGIIRDVCSDINEITASELRGLGKPEQVKSAAARLYSNMAAYASRGEIEQMYRYYQNCLRVKAGKDWDSLLEKIGRKSLRTEWERFQAAYQGTNVHREKVAVNNEQKKEEKITENLCLNCILRKECFDAYLSKDKCSQYKAGPTTQPKHWPAEMEGPYGRKGKHFTSK
;
A
#
# COMPACT_ATOMS: atom_id res chain seq x y z
N MET A 1 -17.73 -20.05 -14.16
CA MET A 1 -17.45 -18.90 -13.26
C MET A 1 -17.09 -19.43 -11.88
N THR A 2 -15.99 -18.98 -11.29
CA THR A 2 -15.53 -19.43 -9.96
C THR A 2 -16.36 -18.74 -8.87
N ASN A 3 -16.80 -19.47 -7.84
CA ASN A 3 -17.60 -18.92 -6.74
C ASN A 3 -16.85 -17.76 -6.06
N SER A 4 -17.40 -16.55 -6.13
CA SER A 4 -16.76 -15.33 -5.59
C SER A 4 -16.57 -15.38 -4.07
N ARG A 5 -17.37 -16.16 -3.34
CA ARG A 5 -17.16 -16.39 -1.89
C ARG A 5 -15.91 -17.23 -1.66
N LEU A 6 -15.71 -18.28 -2.47
CA LEU A 6 -14.51 -19.11 -2.39
C LEU A 6 -13.25 -18.31 -2.73
N GLN A 7 -13.28 -17.48 -3.78
CA GLN A 7 -12.14 -16.61 -4.12
C GLN A 7 -11.77 -15.64 -2.99
N ALA A 8 -12.75 -15.10 -2.26
CA ALA A 8 -12.50 -14.24 -1.10
C ALA A 8 -11.81 -14.98 0.06
N LEU A 9 -12.22 -16.22 0.34
CA LEU A 9 -11.57 -17.05 1.36
C LEU A 9 -10.14 -17.42 0.95
N ILE A 10 -9.93 -17.80 -0.31
CA ILE A 10 -8.59 -18.08 -0.85
C ILE A 10 -7.69 -16.83 -0.73
N ALA A 11 -8.24 -15.65 -1.03
CA ALA A 11 -7.51 -14.41 -0.94
C ALA A 11 -7.15 -14.01 0.51
N GLU A 12 -8.02 -14.32 1.47
CA GLU A 12 -7.75 -14.12 2.89
C GLU A 12 -6.55 -14.98 3.33
N GLU A 13 -6.57 -16.28 3.02
CA GLU A 13 -5.45 -17.20 3.31
C GLU A 13 -4.15 -16.78 2.60
N LEU A 14 -4.24 -16.42 1.32
CA LEU A 14 -3.08 -15.94 0.56
C LEU A 14 -2.52 -14.67 1.20
N SER A 15 -3.36 -13.71 1.58
CA SER A 15 -2.91 -12.47 2.21
C SER A 15 -2.23 -12.72 3.56
N GLN A 16 -2.71 -13.69 4.34
CA GLN A 16 -2.06 -14.06 5.60
C GLN A 16 -0.68 -14.67 5.33
N LEU A 17 -0.61 -15.63 4.41
CA LEU A 17 0.62 -16.28 4.01
C LEU A 17 1.67 -15.28 3.48
N LEU A 18 1.26 -14.35 2.63
CA LEU A 18 2.13 -13.30 2.09
C LEU A 18 2.60 -12.34 3.19
N PHE A 19 1.69 -11.93 4.08
CA PHE A 19 2.02 -11.03 5.18
C PHE A 19 3.05 -11.63 6.12
N GLU A 20 2.84 -12.86 6.61
CA GLU A 20 3.79 -13.57 7.47
C GLU A 20 5.13 -13.76 6.79
N THR A 21 5.12 -14.25 5.54
CA THR A 21 6.32 -14.48 4.74
C THR A 21 7.11 -13.18 4.55
N TYR A 22 6.43 -12.06 4.30
CA TYR A 22 7.08 -10.75 4.17
C TYR A 22 7.66 -10.24 5.50
N GLN A 23 6.85 -10.19 6.57
CA GLN A 23 7.27 -9.61 7.86
C GLN A 23 8.35 -10.43 8.55
N GLU A 24 8.22 -11.76 8.57
CA GLU A 24 9.07 -12.62 9.38
C GLU A 24 10.36 -13.00 8.67
N LYS A 25 10.34 -13.09 7.34
CA LYS A 25 11.50 -13.54 6.55
C LYS A 25 12.09 -12.43 5.69
N HIS A 26 11.31 -11.82 4.81
CA HIS A 26 11.87 -10.98 3.76
C HIS A 26 12.29 -9.60 4.23
N LEU A 27 11.43 -8.89 4.96
CA LEU A 27 11.75 -7.55 5.44
C LEU A 27 13.06 -7.52 6.27
N PRO A 28 13.28 -8.42 7.26
CA PRO A 28 14.55 -8.46 7.99
C PRO A 28 15.76 -8.75 7.11
N GLN A 29 15.62 -9.66 6.14
CA GLN A 29 16.70 -10.01 5.21
C GLN A 29 17.05 -8.86 4.28
N MET A 30 16.05 -8.14 3.76
CA MET A 30 16.25 -6.99 2.87
C MET A 30 16.92 -5.83 3.59
N VAL A 31 16.45 -5.50 4.80
CA VAL A 31 17.08 -4.46 5.64
C VAL A 31 18.54 -4.81 5.92
N LYS A 32 18.83 -6.07 6.29
CA LYS A 32 20.20 -6.55 6.51
C LYS A 32 21.03 -6.49 5.23
N GLY A 33 20.47 -6.92 4.10
CA GLY A 33 21.13 -6.95 2.81
C GLY A 33 21.52 -5.55 2.34
N PHE A 34 20.59 -4.60 2.30
CA PHE A 34 20.89 -3.20 1.99
C PHE A 34 21.89 -2.59 2.96
N GLY A 35 21.80 -2.91 4.25
CA GLY A 35 22.79 -2.54 5.24
C GLY A 35 24.20 -3.01 4.89
N SER A 36 24.37 -4.27 4.50
CA SER A 36 25.66 -4.82 4.06
C SER A 36 26.21 -4.19 2.78
N ALA A 37 25.33 -3.74 1.88
CA ALA A 37 25.69 -2.98 0.68
C ALA A 37 26.04 -1.50 0.97
N GLY A 38 25.86 -1.04 2.21
CA GLY A 38 26.12 0.35 2.64
C GLY A 38 24.92 1.29 2.52
N PHE A 39 23.74 0.77 2.18
CA PHE A 39 22.48 1.50 2.09
C PHE A 39 21.72 1.37 3.41
N THR A 40 22.14 2.18 4.38
CA THR A 40 21.48 2.30 5.69
C THR A 40 20.66 3.57 5.74
N ARG A 41 19.71 3.65 6.67
CA ARG A 41 18.96 4.89 6.93
C ARG A 41 19.91 6.08 7.17
N ALA A 42 20.93 5.89 8.00
CA ALA A 42 21.90 6.94 8.32
C ALA A 42 22.67 7.42 7.08
N THR A 43 23.20 6.49 6.28
CA THR A 43 23.99 6.83 5.09
C THR A 43 23.16 7.49 3.99
N LEU A 44 21.90 7.10 3.83
CA LEU A 44 20.99 7.68 2.84
C LEU A 44 20.41 9.04 3.27
N VAL A 45 20.09 9.23 4.55
CA VAL A 45 19.64 10.54 5.08
C VAL A 45 20.75 11.59 4.97
N GLN A 46 22.00 11.20 5.20
CA GLN A 46 23.13 12.16 5.26
C GLN A 46 23.73 12.50 3.90
N SER A 47 23.56 11.66 2.87
CA SER A 47 24.29 11.80 1.60
C SER A 47 23.40 11.60 0.38
N PRO A 48 23.14 12.67 -0.40
CA PRO A 48 22.53 12.54 -1.73
C PRO A 48 23.33 11.62 -2.66
N ALA A 49 24.65 11.53 -2.51
CA ALA A 49 25.48 10.63 -3.32
C ALA A 49 25.16 9.14 -3.08
N ASN A 50 24.82 8.76 -1.84
CA ASN A 50 24.38 7.39 -1.55
C ASN A 50 23.00 7.09 -2.15
N LEU A 51 22.10 8.07 -2.14
CA LEU A 51 20.81 7.94 -2.83
C LEU A 51 21.00 7.84 -4.35
N PHE A 52 21.84 8.69 -4.93
CA PHE A 52 22.22 8.62 -6.34
C PHE A 52 22.71 7.22 -6.71
N LEU A 53 23.64 6.66 -5.93
CA LEU A 53 24.18 5.33 -6.16
C LEU A 53 23.09 4.24 -6.06
N MET A 54 22.14 4.37 -5.13
CA MET A 54 21.01 3.46 -5.00
C MET A 54 20.06 3.56 -6.21
N LEU A 55 19.75 4.76 -6.70
CA LEU A 55 18.93 4.97 -7.89
C LEU A 55 19.56 4.31 -9.11
N VAL A 56 20.85 4.58 -9.34
CA VAL A 56 21.58 4.03 -10.48
C VAL A 56 21.69 2.50 -10.37
N THR A 57 21.98 1.96 -9.18
CA THR A 57 22.01 0.50 -8.97
C THR A 57 20.68 -0.16 -9.30
N ALA A 58 19.55 0.44 -8.90
CA ALA A 58 18.23 -0.05 -9.26
C ALA A 58 17.97 -0.05 -10.78
N THR A 59 18.66 0.80 -11.55
CA THR A 59 18.55 0.74 -13.01
C THR A 59 19.19 -0.53 -13.58
N TYR A 60 20.24 -1.08 -12.95
CA TYR A 60 20.89 -2.33 -13.37
C TYR A 60 20.20 -3.60 -12.83
N ASP A 61 19.28 -3.48 -11.87
CA ASP A 61 18.48 -4.59 -11.32
C ASP A 61 17.38 -5.05 -12.29
N ARG A 62 17.80 -5.50 -13.47
CA ARG A 62 16.97 -6.06 -14.53
C ARG A 62 17.77 -7.04 -15.38
N ARG A 63 17.11 -7.73 -16.31
CA ARG A 63 17.81 -8.55 -17.31
C ARG A 63 18.49 -7.66 -18.36
N PRO A 64 19.65 -8.07 -18.89
CA PRO A 64 20.32 -9.34 -18.66
C PRO A 64 21.21 -9.40 -17.39
N PHE A 65 21.56 -8.26 -16.79
CA PHE A 65 22.54 -8.21 -15.70
C PHE A 65 22.20 -9.09 -14.50
N THR A 66 20.96 -9.05 -14.02
CA THR A 66 20.49 -9.93 -12.92
C THR A 66 20.62 -11.42 -13.27
N GLY A 67 20.44 -11.79 -14.54
CA GLY A 67 20.64 -13.15 -15.01
C GLY A 67 22.12 -13.52 -15.06
N ALA A 68 22.94 -12.66 -15.67
CA ALA A 68 24.38 -12.85 -15.82
C ALA A 68 25.12 -12.89 -14.48
N ALA A 69 24.72 -12.06 -13.53
CA ALA A 69 25.30 -12.01 -12.18
C ALA A 69 24.79 -13.14 -11.27
N GLY A 70 23.75 -13.88 -11.65
CA GLY A 70 23.16 -14.94 -10.82
C GLY A 70 22.21 -14.44 -9.72
N GLY A 71 21.65 -13.23 -9.87
CA GLY A 71 20.65 -12.67 -8.96
C GLY A 71 20.80 -11.16 -8.76
N PHE A 72 19.75 -10.53 -8.24
CA PHE A 72 19.80 -9.10 -7.86
C PHE A 72 20.81 -8.87 -6.72
N GLU A 73 21.00 -9.86 -5.85
CA GLU A 73 21.87 -9.77 -4.68
C GLU A 73 23.32 -9.44 -5.06
N TYR A 74 23.77 -9.85 -6.25
CA TYR A 74 25.08 -9.49 -6.78
C TYR A 74 25.10 -8.06 -7.34
N ILE A 75 24.06 -7.66 -8.09
CA ILE A 75 23.95 -6.30 -8.64
C ILE A 75 24.03 -5.25 -7.53
N TRP A 76 23.30 -5.51 -6.44
CA TRP A 76 23.24 -4.64 -5.27
C TRP A 76 24.46 -4.72 -4.35
N GLY A 77 25.39 -5.67 -4.58
CA GLY A 77 26.54 -5.88 -3.69
C GLY A 77 26.19 -6.50 -2.34
N ILE A 78 25.04 -7.17 -2.23
CA ILE A 78 24.59 -7.88 -1.02
C ILE A 78 25.35 -9.19 -0.85
N LYS A 79 25.54 -9.94 -1.96
CA LYS A 79 26.22 -11.23 -1.94
C LYS A 79 27.72 -11.12 -2.20
N ASP A 80 28.13 -10.16 -3.01
CA ASP A 80 29.53 -9.83 -3.27
C ASP A 80 29.67 -8.32 -3.40
N ARG A 81 30.22 -7.71 -2.35
CA ARG A 81 30.31 -6.25 -2.21
C ARG A 81 31.17 -5.63 -3.30
N GLU A 82 32.28 -6.26 -3.66
CA GLU A 82 33.26 -5.70 -4.59
C GLU A 82 32.81 -5.84 -6.05
N GLN A 83 32.02 -6.88 -6.35
CA GLN A 83 31.48 -7.10 -7.68
C GLN A 83 30.19 -6.32 -7.98
N GLY A 84 29.51 -5.79 -6.96
CA GLY A 84 28.27 -5.03 -7.13
C GLY A 84 28.47 -3.69 -7.82
N ILE A 85 27.40 -3.19 -8.44
CA ILE A 85 27.37 -1.87 -9.10
C ILE A 85 27.86 -0.75 -8.15
N PRO A 86 27.49 -0.72 -6.85
CA PRO A 86 27.98 0.31 -5.94
C PRO A 86 29.51 0.40 -5.83
N ALA A 87 30.21 -0.73 -5.74
CA ALA A 87 31.67 -0.76 -5.60
C ALA A 87 32.36 -0.41 -6.93
N ARG A 88 31.88 -0.97 -8.03
CA ARG A 88 32.39 -0.65 -9.38
C ARG A 88 32.30 0.84 -9.68
N PHE A 89 31.15 1.45 -9.39
CA PHE A 89 30.95 2.87 -9.64
C PHE A 89 31.82 3.74 -8.74
N LYS A 90 32.08 3.33 -7.50
CA LYS A 90 33.07 3.99 -6.63
C LYS A 90 34.47 3.89 -7.23
N ALA A 91 34.89 2.71 -7.69
CA ALA A 91 36.21 2.51 -8.31
C ALA A 91 36.40 3.34 -9.59
N MET A 92 35.36 3.48 -10.41
CA MET A 92 35.36 4.34 -11.60
C MET A 92 35.27 5.84 -11.26
N GLY A 93 34.94 6.18 -10.01
CA GLY A 93 34.62 7.53 -9.57
C GLY A 93 33.33 8.09 -10.20
N LEU A 94 32.40 7.20 -10.54
CA LEU A 94 31.05 7.52 -11.01
C LEU A 94 30.00 7.48 -9.88
N ALA A 95 30.43 7.38 -8.61
CA ALA A 95 29.53 7.41 -7.46
C ALA A 95 29.09 8.84 -7.05
N GLU A 96 29.76 9.87 -7.56
CA GLU A 96 29.52 11.27 -7.19
C GLU A 96 28.66 11.99 -8.25
N PRO A 97 27.44 12.44 -7.91
CA PRO A 97 26.52 13.05 -8.89
C PRO A 97 27.09 14.34 -9.50
N THR A 98 27.85 15.13 -8.72
CA THR A 98 28.48 16.38 -9.18
C THR A 98 29.58 16.16 -10.22
N ARG A 99 30.21 14.99 -10.23
CA ARG A 99 31.17 14.60 -11.26
C ARG A 99 30.44 14.12 -12.50
N VAL A 100 29.45 13.24 -12.33
CA VAL A 100 28.64 12.70 -13.43
C VAL A 100 27.97 13.82 -14.22
N SER A 101 27.42 14.85 -13.56
CA SER A 101 26.76 15.98 -14.23
C SER A 101 27.69 16.87 -15.06
N LYS A 102 29.01 16.77 -14.87
CA LYS A 102 30.02 17.50 -15.65
C LYS A 102 30.54 16.71 -16.85
N MET A 103 30.18 15.43 -16.95
CA MET A 103 30.62 14.56 -18.05
C MET A 103 29.62 14.62 -19.21
N SER A 104 30.12 14.47 -20.44
CA SER A 104 29.21 14.29 -21.58
C SER A 104 28.61 12.88 -21.56
N GLN A 105 27.45 12.71 -22.21
CA GLN A 105 26.83 11.38 -22.35
C GLN A 105 27.78 10.41 -23.09
N SER A 106 28.53 10.90 -24.08
CA SER A 106 29.49 10.07 -24.82
C SER A 106 30.66 9.62 -23.97
N ASP A 107 31.17 10.48 -23.07
CA ASP A 107 32.25 10.10 -22.15
C ASP A 107 31.76 9.05 -21.16
N LEU A 108 30.58 9.25 -20.56
CA LEU A 108 29.98 8.26 -19.66
C LEU A 108 29.77 6.93 -20.36
N GLN A 109 29.25 6.94 -21.59
CA GLN A 109 29.09 5.72 -22.37
C GLN A 109 30.42 5.01 -22.61
N ALA A 110 31.47 5.75 -22.98
CA ALA A 110 32.81 5.19 -23.17
C ALA A 110 33.43 4.62 -21.88
N PHE A 111 33.12 5.21 -20.71
CA PHE A 111 33.51 4.66 -19.41
C PHE A 111 32.77 3.35 -19.11
N LEU A 112 31.45 3.34 -19.28
CA LEU A 112 30.61 2.18 -18.97
C LEU A 112 30.87 1.00 -19.92
N ALA A 113 31.23 1.27 -21.19
CA ALA A 113 31.53 0.23 -22.17
C ALA A 113 32.80 -0.58 -21.86
N ARG A 114 33.64 -0.12 -20.91
CA ARG A 114 34.85 -0.83 -20.45
C ARG A 114 34.56 -1.82 -19.33
N GLU A 115 33.38 -1.74 -18.72
CA GLU A 115 32.97 -2.56 -17.59
C GLU A 115 31.92 -3.59 -18.01
N TYR A 116 31.99 -4.76 -17.37
CA TYR A 116 31.18 -5.93 -17.74
C TYR A 116 30.59 -6.62 -16.53
N ILE A 117 29.39 -7.17 -16.72
CA ILE A 117 28.78 -8.18 -15.85
C ILE A 117 28.45 -9.38 -16.74
N GLY A 118 29.21 -10.46 -16.59
CA GLY A 118 29.21 -11.56 -17.57
C GLY A 118 29.63 -11.02 -18.94
N ASP A 119 28.84 -11.33 -19.97
CA ASP A 119 29.11 -10.92 -21.35
C ASP A 119 28.48 -9.55 -21.72
N TYR A 120 27.91 -8.84 -20.74
CA TYR A 120 27.16 -7.61 -20.97
C TYR A 120 27.94 -6.39 -20.48
N THR A 121 28.13 -5.42 -21.37
CA THR A 121 28.68 -4.10 -21.06
C THR A 121 27.71 -3.29 -20.21
N LEU A 122 28.24 -2.38 -19.38
CA LEU A 122 27.39 -1.53 -18.52
C LEU A 122 26.80 -0.31 -19.23
N ASP A 123 27.02 -0.11 -20.53
CA ASP A 123 26.68 1.12 -21.25
C ASP A 123 25.23 1.17 -21.75
N GLY A 124 24.62 0.02 -22.03
CA GLY A 124 23.21 -0.03 -22.43
C GLY A 124 22.63 -1.44 -22.50
N VAL A 125 21.30 -1.52 -22.39
CA VAL A 125 20.54 -2.74 -22.64
C VAL A 125 19.28 -2.37 -23.42
N SER A 126 19.08 -3.02 -24.58
CA SER A 126 17.94 -2.74 -25.45
C SER A 126 17.84 -1.24 -25.77
N LYS A 127 16.74 -0.59 -25.39
CA LYS A 127 16.51 0.85 -25.61
C LYS A 127 17.00 1.74 -24.47
N VAL A 128 17.57 1.18 -23.40
CA VAL A 128 18.01 1.93 -22.22
C VAL A 128 19.49 2.26 -22.35
N SER A 129 19.80 3.56 -22.43
CA SER A 129 21.17 4.08 -22.25
C SER A 129 21.44 4.33 -20.76
N TYR A 130 22.44 3.65 -20.20
CA TYR A 130 22.79 3.87 -18.79
C TYR A 130 23.51 5.21 -18.59
N ALA A 131 24.26 5.69 -19.58
CA ALA A 131 24.81 7.06 -19.55
C ALA A 131 23.70 8.11 -19.35
N ALA A 132 22.58 7.99 -20.07
CA ALA A 132 21.41 8.86 -19.88
C ALA A 132 20.75 8.67 -18.50
N SER A 133 20.72 7.43 -18.00
CA SER A 133 20.19 7.13 -16.65
C SER A 133 21.02 7.79 -15.55
N LEU A 134 22.36 7.75 -15.66
CA LEU A 134 23.30 8.41 -14.74
C LEU A 134 23.13 9.92 -14.75
N LEU A 135 23.06 10.56 -15.92
CA LEU A 135 22.86 12.00 -16.04
C LEU A 135 21.52 12.44 -15.46
N SER A 136 20.44 11.73 -15.80
CA SER A 136 19.09 12.03 -15.30
C SER A 136 18.99 11.84 -13.78
N ALA A 137 19.63 10.80 -13.23
CA ALA A 137 19.68 10.61 -11.78
C ALA A 137 20.50 11.71 -11.09
N ALA A 138 21.64 12.13 -11.66
CA ALA A 138 22.48 13.19 -11.11
C ALA A 138 21.77 14.55 -11.11
N GLU A 139 20.94 14.82 -12.11
CA GLU A 139 20.15 16.06 -12.23
C GLU A 139 19.11 16.19 -11.10
N ILE A 140 18.43 15.10 -10.74
CA ILE A 140 17.27 15.15 -9.84
C ILE A 140 17.60 14.78 -8.39
N VAL A 141 18.75 14.15 -8.12
CA VAL A 141 18.99 13.48 -6.82
C VAL A 141 18.89 14.42 -5.63
N ASP A 142 19.33 15.68 -5.71
CA ASP A 142 19.24 16.62 -4.58
C ASP A 142 17.79 16.97 -4.22
N SER A 143 16.93 17.15 -5.24
CA SER A 143 15.49 17.38 -5.05
C SER A 143 14.82 16.12 -4.48
N LEU A 144 15.15 14.97 -5.06
CA LEU A 144 14.59 13.68 -4.68
C LEU A 144 15.01 13.27 -3.26
N HIS A 145 16.24 13.57 -2.87
CA HIS A 145 16.77 13.36 -1.52
C HIS A 145 15.99 14.16 -0.47
N LYS A 146 15.83 15.47 -0.70
CA LYS A 146 15.05 16.36 0.18
C LYS A 146 13.61 15.87 0.33
N ARG A 147 12.98 15.42 -0.76
CA ARG A 147 11.62 14.87 -0.71
C ARG A 147 11.59 13.55 0.05
N CYS A 148 12.52 12.63 -0.22
CA CYS A 148 12.58 11.30 0.40
C CYS A 148 12.59 11.37 1.94
N VAL A 149 13.42 12.27 2.51
CA VAL A 149 13.55 12.43 3.97
C VAL A 149 12.34 13.12 4.62
N GLN A 150 11.42 13.69 3.84
CA GLN A 150 10.25 14.43 4.32
C GLN A 150 8.93 13.66 4.12
N VAL A 151 8.96 12.47 3.54
CA VAL A 151 7.75 11.68 3.28
C VAL A 151 7.10 11.24 4.59
N LYS A 152 5.85 11.65 4.81
CA LYS A 152 5.06 11.32 6.01
C LYS A 152 3.61 10.94 5.74
N SER A 153 3.17 11.03 4.49
CA SER A 153 1.78 10.81 4.10
C SER A 153 1.66 10.08 2.75
N SER A 154 0.45 9.59 2.47
CA SER A 154 0.11 8.97 1.19
C SER A 154 0.37 9.88 -0.02
N VAL A 155 0.12 11.18 0.13
CA VAL A 155 0.37 12.18 -0.92
C VAL A 155 1.86 12.33 -1.15
N ASP A 156 2.65 12.47 -0.08
CA ASP A 156 4.11 12.59 -0.19
C ASP A 156 4.73 11.37 -0.86
N ALA A 157 4.25 10.16 -0.53
CA ALA A 157 4.69 8.92 -1.15
C ALA A 157 4.32 8.84 -2.64
N SER A 158 3.13 9.31 -3.02
CA SER A 158 2.72 9.39 -4.42
C SER A 158 3.60 10.35 -5.21
N ASP A 159 3.85 11.54 -4.67
CA ASP A 159 4.70 12.53 -5.32
C ASP A 159 6.15 12.02 -5.44
N PHE A 160 6.67 11.37 -4.41
CA PHE A 160 7.99 10.76 -4.42
C PHE A 160 8.11 9.69 -5.50
N TYR A 161 7.10 8.82 -5.59
CA TYR A 161 7.00 7.81 -6.65
C TYR A 161 6.94 8.44 -8.05
N ILE A 162 6.15 9.50 -8.25
CA ILE A 162 6.08 10.22 -9.53
C ILE A 162 7.44 10.83 -9.87
N GLU A 163 8.13 11.42 -8.89
CA GLU A 163 9.45 12.02 -9.09
C GLU A 163 10.49 10.97 -9.52
N LEU A 164 10.45 9.76 -8.91
CA LEU A 164 11.29 8.64 -9.31
C LEU A 164 11.09 8.24 -10.78
N THR A 165 9.85 8.26 -11.28
CA THR A 165 9.57 7.90 -12.69
C THR A 165 10.12 8.90 -13.72
N LYS A 166 10.56 10.09 -13.28
CA LYS A 166 11.21 11.08 -14.16
C LYS A 166 12.66 10.71 -14.48
N VAL A 167 13.28 9.83 -13.69
CA VAL A 167 14.65 9.37 -13.94
C VAL A 167 14.65 8.46 -15.16
N TYR A 168 15.46 8.79 -16.17
CA TYR A 168 15.58 7.97 -17.37
C TYR A 168 15.95 6.52 -17.01
N GLY A 169 15.21 5.56 -17.56
CA GLY A 169 15.38 4.14 -17.27
C GLY A 169 14.63 3.63 -16.04
N ILE A 170 14.03 4.49 -15.21
CA ILE A 170 13.18 4.11 -14.06
C ILE A 170 11.70 4.18 -14.46
N GLY A 171 11.11 3.03 -14.75
CA GLY A 171 9.66 2.89 -14.96
C GLY A 171 8.89 2.67 -13.66
N GLU A 172 7.56 2.54 -13.76
CA GLU A 172 6.63 2.36 -12.65
C GLU A 172 7.04 1.26 -11.66
N THR A 173 7.40 0.06 -12.15
CA THR A 173 7.81 -1.05 -11.27
C THR A 173 9.11 -0.75 -10.50
N ILE A 174 10.09 -0.09 -11.13
CA ILE A 174 11.35 0.25 -10.45
C ILE A 174 11.13 1.37 -9.45
N ALA A 175 10.29 2.36 -9.79
CA ALA A 175 9.89 3.42 -8.86
C ALA A 175 9.12 2.84 -7.65
N ALA A 176 8.25 1.86 -7.85
CA ALA A 176 7.55 1.14 -6.78
C ALA A 176 8.53 0.40 -5.87
N LYS A 177 9.50 -0.33 -6.44
CA LYS A 177 10.57 -0.99 -5.68
C LYS A 177 11.41 -0.01 -4.88
N LEU A 178 11.84 1.09 -5.50
CA LEU A 178 12.62 2.13 -4.82
C LEU A 178 11.81 2.78 -3.69
N SER A 179 10.52 3.03 -3.89
CA SER A 179 9.63 3.53 -2.84
C SER A 179 9.53 2.54 -1.68
N LYS A 180 9.36 1.24 -1.97
CA LYS A 180 9.39 0.17 -0.96
C LYS A 180 10.72 0.15 -0.21
N TYR A 181 11.85 0.07 -0.92
CA TYR A 181 13.18 -0.03 -0.30
C TYR A 181 13.50 1.19 0.56
N LEU A 182 13.33 2.40 0.02
CA LEU A 182 13.72 3.64 0.70
C LEU A 182 12.78 4.00 1.85
N LEU A 183 11.46 3.93 1.62
CA LEU A 183 10.47 4.46 2.55
C LEU A 183 9.89 3.39 3.48
N ARG A 184 9.74 2.13 3.04
CA ARG A 184 9.14 1.06 3.86
C ARG A 184 10.17 0.19 4.57
N GLU A 185 11.21 -0.26 3.85
CA GLU A 185 12.18 -1.22 4.37
C GLU A 185 13.30 -0.52 5.15
N ILE A 186 14.01 0.42 4.51
CA ILE A 186 15.07 1.22 5.15
C ILE A 186 14.47 2.31 6.07
N ALA A 187 13.23 2.72 5.81
CA ALA A 187 12.47 3.71 6.59
C ALA A 187 13.17 5.08 6.70
N ILE A 188 13.54 5.66 5.55
CA ILE A 188 14.12 7.02 5.48
C ILE A 188 13.11 8.08 5.94
N GLY A 189 11.87 7.99 5.45
CA GLY A 189 10.76 8.87 5.83
C GLY A 189 10.07 8.44 7.12
N GLU A 190 9.00 9.17 7.48
CA GLU A 190 8.14 8.94 8.65
C GLU A 190 6.75 8.44 8.23
N ILE A 191 6.66 7.72 7.11
CA ILE A 191 5.42 7.14 6.61
C ILE A 191 5.20 5.74 7.18
N THR A 192 3.95 5.43 7.56
CA THR A 192 3.61 4.07 8.00
C THR A 192 3.21 3.19 6.83
N PRO A 193 3.37 1.86 6.91
CA PRO A 193 3.13 0.98 5.75
C PRO A 193 1.70 1.03 5.21
N ILE A 194 0.70 1.29 6.07
CA ILE A 194 -0.70 1.41 5.66
C ILE A 194 -1.00 2.70 4.86
N ASP A 195 -0.15 3.71 4.98
CA ASP A 195 -0.35 5.01 4.31
C ASP A 195 0.09 4.99 2.83
N PHE A 196 0.77 3.94 2.38
CA PHE A 196 1.19 3.83 0.98
C PHE A 196 -0.02 3.64 0.06
N PRO A 197 -0.21 4.53 -0.93
CA PRO A 197 -1.34 4.39 -1.85
C PRO A 197 -1.10 3.24 -2.83
N LEU A 198 -2.20 2.65 -3.30
CA LEU A 198 -2.11 1.55 -4.27
C LEU A 198 -1.43 1.95 -5.58
N THR A 199 -1.43 3.23 -5.97
CA THR A 199 -0.68 3.71 -7.14
C THR A 199 0.82 3.43 -7.03
N VAL A 200 1.37 3.38 -5.82
CA VAL A 200 2.78 3.06 -5.55
C VAL A 200 2.99 1.54 -5.47
N VAL A 201 2.04 0.80 -4.92
CA VAL A 201 2.20 -0.64 -4.64
C VAL A 201 1.82 -1.52 -5.83
N TRP A 202 0.76 -1.17 -6.57
CA TRP A 202 0.19 -1.96 -7.66
C TRP A 202 1.20 -2.35 -8.76
N PRO A 203 2.15 -1.50 -9.16
CA PRO A 203 3.16 -1.89 -10.15
C PRO A 203 3.99 -3.12 -9.76
N LEU A 204 4.07 -3.48 -8.48
CA LEU A 204 4.73 -4.71 -8.01
C LEU A 204 3.93 -5.96 -8.37
N VAL A 205 2.61 -5.89 -8.42
CA VAL A 205 1.77 -7.01 -8.90
C VAL A 205 2.06 -7.30 -10.36
N MET A 206 2.33 -6.27 -11.16
CA MET A 206 2.62 -6.41 -12.59
C MET A 206 4.09 -6.75 -12.89
N GLU A 207 4.90 -6.93 -11.86
CA GLU A 207 6.31 -7.25 -12.02
C GLU A 207 6.50 -8.62 -12.69
N TYR A 208 7.42 -8.68 -13.67
CA TYR A 208 7.77 -9.91 -14.39
C TYR A 208 8.07 -11.10 -13.46
N HIS A 209 8.74 -10.85 -12.34
CA HIS A 209 9.10 -11.89 -11.40
C HIS A 209 7.90 -12.48 -10.63
N ASN A 210 6.80 -11.74 -10.55
CA ASN A 210 5.54 -12.19 -9.96
C ASN A 210 4.62 -12.88 -10.98
N ASP A 211 4.86 -12.70 -12.29
CA ASP A 211 4.01 -13.22 -13.36
C ASP A 211 3.79 -14.74 -13.28
N GLN A 212 4.84 -15.52 -12.96
CA GLN A 212 4.70 -16.97 -12.78
C GLN A 212 3.82 -17.33 -11.58
N ALA A 213 4.04 -16.68 -10.42
CA ALA A 213 3.22 -16.88 -9.23
C ALA A 213 1.75 -16.53 -9.49
N ILE A 214 1.52 -15.38 -10.12
CA ILE A 214 0.20 -14.86 -10.46
C ILE A 214 -0.50 -15.78 -11.47
N LYS A 215 0.21 -16.28 -12.49
CA LYS A 215 -0.32 -17.27 -13.44
C LYS A 215 -0.79 -18.54 -12.72
N LYS A 216 -0.03 -19.04 -11.75
CA LYS A 216 -0.45 -20.19 -10.94
C LYS A 216 -1.68 -19.85 -10.07
N LEU A 217 -1.69 -18.70 -9.42
CA LEU A 217 -2.80 -18.25 -8.56
C LEU A 217 -4.09 -17.96 -9.32
N ARG A 218 -4.03 -17.45 -10.56
CA ARG A 218 -5.22 -17.21 -11.41
C ARG A 218 -6.00 -18.50 -11.71
N GLN A 219 -5.37 -19.68 -11.60
CA GLN A 219 -6.07 -20.97 -11.70
C GLN A 219 -7.11 -21.17 -10.57
N LEU A 220 -6.93 -20.47 -9.45
CA LEU A 220 -7.85 -20.45 -8.31
C LEU A 220 -8.97 -19.40 -8.50
N GLY A 221 -8.75 -18.43 -9.38
CA GLY A 221 -9.71 -17.39 -9.75
C GLY A 221 -9.03 -16.04 -10.01
N ASP A 222 -9.57 -15.27 -10.96
CA ASP A 222 -8.96 -14.00 -11.38
C ASP A 222 -8.99 -12.92 -10.29
N ASP A 223 -9.92 -13.01 -9.33
CA ASP A 223 -10.04 -12.03 -8.24
C ASP A 223 -9.08 -12.32 -7.08
N VAL A 224 -8.46 -13.50 -7.01
CA VAL A 224 -7.68 -13.92 -5.83
C VAL A 224 -6.55 -12.92 -5.54
N VAL A 225 -5.78 -12.51 -6.54
CA VAL A 225 -4.65 -11.58 -6.34
C VAL A 225 -5.12 -10.16 -5.99
N PRO A 226 -6.07 -9.52 -6.73
CA PRO A 226 -6.63 -8.23 -6.32
C PRO A 226 -7.26 -8.24 -4.93
N LEU A 227 -8.02 -9.28 -4.58
CA LEU A 227 -8.63 -9.43 -3.24
C LEU A 227 -7.54 -9.54 -2.16
N SER A 228 -6.47 -10.29 -2.42
CA SER A 228 -5.37 -10.47 -1.45
C SER A 228 -4.69 -9.15 -1.16
N LEU A 229 -4.47 -8.31 -2.17
CA LEU A 229 -3.91 -6.98 -1.96
C LEU A 229 -4.84 -6.09 -1.12
N GLY A 230 -6.16 -6.15 -1.35
CA GLY A 230 -7.15 -5.49 -0.51
C GLY A 230 -7.08 -5.94 0.96
N MET A 231 -6.87 -7.24 1.19
CA MET A 231 -6.68 -7.78 2.54
C MET A 231 -5.33 -7.37 3.16
N LEU A 232 -4.27 -7.27 2.38
CA LEU A 232 -2.97 -6.77 2.86
C LEU A 232 -3.01 -5.30 3.29
N LEU A 233 -3.79 -4.47 2.60
CA LEU A 233 -4.10 -3.10 3.06
C LEU A 233 -4.78 -3.10 4.43
N GLN A 234 -5.77 -3.99 4.63
CA GLN A 234 -6.45 -4.12 5.93
C GLN A 234 -5.53 -4.65 7.04
N LYS A 235 -4.58 -5.51 6.68
CA LYS A 235 -3.53 -5.99 7.60
C LYS A 235 -2.45 -4.94 7.87
N GLY A 236 -2.49 -3.80 7.18
CA GLY A 236 -1.65 -2.64 7.41
C GLY A 236 -0.29 -2.68 6.69
N ASP A 237 -0.04 -3.63 5.79
CA ASP A 237 1.18 -3.62 4.96
C ASP A 237 0.91 -4.13 3.53
N PRO A 238 0.59 -3.22 2.59
CA PRO A 238 0.30 -3.60 1.20
C PRO A 238 1.54 -4.08 0.45
N PHE A 239 2.76 -3.71 0.87
CA PHE A 239 3.99 -4.16 0.21
C PHE A 239 4.28 -5.65 0.41
N ALA A 240 3.61 -6.31 1.35
CA ALA A 240 3.70 -7.74 1.50
C ALA A 240 3.27 -8.53 0.25
N ILE A 241 2.59 -7.91 -0.72
CA ILE A 241 2.29 -8.53 -2.02
C ILE A 241 3.57 -8.94 -2.77
N ASP A 242 4.68 -8.26 -2.50
CA ASP A 242 6.01 -8.56 -3.03
C ASP A 242 6.56 -9.91 -2.54
N ALA A 243 6.02 -10.48 -1.45
CA ALA A 243 6.35 -11.85 -1.04
C ALA A 243 6.05 -12.89 -2.12
N LEU A 244 5.19 -12.59 -3.11
CA LEU A 244 4.98 -13.46 -4.27
C LEU A 244 6.28 -13.78 -5.03
N PHE A 245 7.19 -12.82 -5.12
CA PHE A 245 8.46 -12.99 -5.80
C PHE A 245 9.29 -14.07 -5.11
N TYR A 246 9.40 -13.96 -3.79
CA TYR A 246 10.19 -14.87 -2.98
C TYR A 246 9.53 -16.23 -2.83
N MET A 247 8.20 -16.28 -2.69
CA MET A 247 7.47 -17.54 -2.74
C MET A 247 7.69 -18.26 -4.07
N ASN A 248 7.80 -17.54 -5.19
CA ASN A 248 8.08 -18.18 -6.47
C ASN A 248 9.55 -18.58 -6.65
N ARG A 249 10.49 -17.77 -6.14
CA ARG A 249 11.94 -17.98 -6.36
C ARG A 249 12.62 -18.85 -5.29
N GLN A 250 12.29 -18.64 -4.02
CA GLN A 250 12.97 -19.23 -2.85
C GLN A 250 12.13 -20.30 -2.16
N GLU A 251 10.79 -20.15 -2.14
CA GLU A 251 9.88 -21.11 -1.50
C GLU A 251 8.83 -21.69 -2.49
N PRO A 252 9.21 -22.14 -3.71
CA PRO A 252 8.24 -22.52 -4.74
C PRO A 252 7.32 -23.67 -4.31
N VAL A 253 7.83 -24.58 -3.48
CA VAL A 253 7.06 -25.69 -2.91
C VAL A 253 5.92 -25.17 -2.04
N LYS A 254 6.15 -24.15 -1.20
CA LYS A 254 5.13 -23.57 -0.32
C LYS A 254 3.98 -22.95 -1.12
N LEU A 255 4.30 -22.29 -2.23
CA LEU A 255 3.29 -21.75 -3.15
C LEU A 255 2.50 -22.88 -3.84
N ASP A 256 3.18 -23.93 -4.30
CA ASP A 256 2.54 -25.05 -4.97
C ASP A 256 1.65 -25.87 -4.01
N GLU A 257 2.07 -26.06 -2.76
CA GLU A 257 1.28 -26.65 -1.68
C GLU A 257 0.02 -25.83 -1.38
N PHE A 258 0.17 -24.50 -1.21
CA PHE A 258 -0.97 -23.59 -1.05
C PHE A 258 -1.97 -23.75 -2.20
N ILE A 259 -1.48 -23.75 -3.45
CA ILE A 259 -2.35 -23.89 -4.63
C ILE A 259 -3.03 -25.26 -4.68
N ALA A 260 -2.33 -26.33 -4.32
CA ALA A 260 -2.89 -27.67 -4.26
C ALA A 260 -4.02 -27.76 -3.21
N GLU A 261 -3.81 -27.18 -2.04
CA GLU A 261 -4.82 -27.11 -0.98
C GLU A 261 -6.07 -26.33 -1.42
N MET A 262 -5.89 -25.15 -1.99
CA MET A 262 -7.01 -24.33 -2.47
C MET A 262 -7.77 -25.00 -3.63
N LYS A 263 -7.08 -25.77 -4.49
CA LYS A 263 -7.74 -26.62 -5.49
C LYS A 263 -8.59 -27.72 -4.84
N GLN A 264 -8.15 -28.29 -3.72
CA GLN A 264 -8.95 -29.28 -2.97
C GLN A 264 -10.20 -28.64 -2.34
N TRP A 265 -10.11 -27.41 -1.81
CA TRP A 265 -11.27 -26.66 -1.32
C TRP A 265 -12.29 -26.46 -2.44
N ARG A 266 -11.82 -26.10 -3.64
CA ARG A 266 -12.67 -25.93 -4.83
C ARG A 266 -13.37 -27.22 -5.24
N ARG A 267 -12.71 -28.37 -5.15
CA ARG A 267 -13.28 -29.69 -5.51
C ARG A 267 -14.27 -30.21 -4.47
N SER A 268 -13.96 -30.04 -3.19
CA SER A 268 -14.75 -30.60 -2.09
C SER A 268 -15.95 -29.73 -1.71
N GLY A 269 -15.94 -28.44 -2.05
CA GLY A 269 -16.95 -27.47 -1.59
C GLY A 269 -16.94 -27.25 -0.08
N ARG A 270 -15.99 -27.85 0.65
CA ARG A 270 -15.81 -27.74 2.09
C ARG A 270 -14.49 -27.06 2.38
N VAL A 271 -14.54 -26.03 3.21
CA VAL A 271 -13.35 -25.34 3.74
C VAL A 271 -12.97 -26.04 5.02
N ASN A 272 -11.77 -26.63 5.08
CA ASN A 272 -11.25 -27.20 6.32
C ASN A 272 -10.88 -26.04 7.27
N ARG A 273 -11.79 -25.73 8.20
CA ARG A 273 -11.66 -24.59 9.13
C ARG A 273 -10.52 -24.72 10.14
N SER A 274 -9.79 -25.83 10.19
CA SER A 274 -8.72 -26.05 11.18
C SER A 274 -7.53 -25.09 11.05
N VAL A 275 -7.44 -24.31 9.96
CA VAL A 275 -6.35 -23.35 9.71
C VAL A 275 -6.79 -21.88 9.92
N VAL A 276 -8.10 -21.60 9.98
CA VAL A 276 -8.62 -20.22 10.06
C VAL A 276 -8.63 -19.75 11.52
N SER A 277 -7.58 -19.05 11.94
CA SER A 277 -7.54 -18.37 13.25
C SER A 277 -8.69 -17.37 13.36
N SER A 278 -9.59 -17.58 14.32
CA SER A 278 -10.76 -16.76 14.59
C SER A 278 -10.38 -15.38 15.14
N LYS A 279 -10.09 -14.42 14.26
CA LYS A 279 -10.11 -12.99 14.59
C LYS A 279 -11.18 -12.29 13.75
N ALA A 280 -11.91 -11.38 14.40
CA ALA A 280 -13.13 -10.78 13.89
C ALA A 280 -12.95 -10.18 12.49
N VAL A 281 -13.76 -10.69 11.56
CA VAL A 281 -13.83 -10.32 10.14
C VAL A 281 -14.55 -8.98 9.99
N PRO A 282 -13.94 -7.93 9.38
CA PRO A 282 -14.68 -6.79 8.87
C PRO A 282 -15.53 -7.24 7.67
N ASN A 283 -16.77 -6.74 7.58
CA ASN A 283 -17.82 -7.18 6.66
C ASN A 283 -17.29 -7.52 5.23
N GLN A 284 -17.06 -8.82 4.97
CA GLN A 284 -16.55 -9.40 3.71
C GLN A 284 -17.32 -8.91 2.47
N ASP A 285 -18.58 -8.51 2.63
CA ASP A 285 -19.41 -8.00 1.55
C ASP A 285 -18.95 -6.61 1.06
N THR A 286 -18.36 -5.78 1.92
CA THR A 286 -17.96 -4.40 1.56
C THR A 286 -16.72 -4.40 0.67
N ALA A 287 -15.67 -5.12 1.06
CA ALA A 287 -14.45 -5.24 0.26
C ALA A 287 -14.72 -5.90 -1.09
N LYS A 288 -15.61 -6.91 -1.12
CA LYS A 288 -16.02 -7.61 -2.33
C LYS A 288 -16.84 -6.73 -3.28
N ILE A 289 -17.72 -5.87 -2.76
CA ILE A 289 -18.47 -4.92 -3.58
C ILE A 289 -17.55 -3.81 -4.11
N LEU A 290 -16.66 -3.26 -3.26
CA LEU A 290 -15.70 -2.22 -3.68
C LEU A 290 -14.73 -2.75 -4.74
N LEU A 291 -14.20 -3.96 -4.58
CA LEU A 291 -13.33 -4.58 -5.59
C LEU A 291 -14.08 -4.98 -6.85
N GLY A 292 -15.34 -5.42 -6.74
CA GLY A 292 -16.20 -5.68 -7.91
C GLY A 292 -16.49 -4.41 -8.72
N ILE A 293 -16.67 -3.27 -8.05
CA ILE A 293 -16.85 -1.96 -8.68
C ILE A 293 -15.55 -1.51 -9.34
N ILE A 294 -14.41 -1.55 -8.64
CA ILE A 294 -13.10 -1.19 -9.20
C ILE A 294 -12.72 -2.07 -10.40
N ARG A 295 -13.05 -3.37 -10.36
CA ARG A 295 -12.73 -4.31 -11.44
C ARG A 295 -13.61 -4.10 -12.67
N ASP A 296 -14.92 -3.93 -12.51
CA ASP A 296 -15.84 -3.58 -13.62
C ASP A 296 -15.37 -2.28 -14.33
N VAL A 297 -14.89 -1.33 -13.52
CA VAL A 297 -14.47 0.01 -13.93
C VAL A 297 -13.13 0.05 -14.68
N CYS A 298 -12.11 -0.65 -14.18
CA CYS A 298 -10.75 -0.53 -14.71
C CYS A 298 -10.49 -1.39 -15.95
N SER A 299 -11.27 -2.45 -16.19
CA SER A 299 -11.15 -3.26 -17.42
C SER A 299 -11.79 -2.58 -18.64
N ASP A 300 -12.82 -1.76 -18.45
CA ASP A 300 -13.67 -1.29 -19.56
C ASP A 300 -13.06 -0.14 -20.40
N ILE A 301 -12.26 0.76 -19.82
CA ILE A 301 -11.75 1.95 -20.52
C ILE A 301 -10.79 1.61 -21.67
N ASN A 302 -9.94 0.62 -21.43
CA ASN A 302 -8.87 0.26 -22.37
C ASN A 302 -9.42 -0.50 -23.58
N GLU A 303 -10.63 -1.06 -23.46
CA GLU A 303 -11.30 -1.82 -24.51
C GLU A 303 -12.22 -0.96 -25.38
N ILE A 304 -12.50 0.29 -25.01
CA ILE A 304 -13.30 1.22 -25.83
C ILE A 304 -12.47 1.70 -27.02
N THR A 305 -12.92 1.29 -28.21
CA THR A 305 -12.31 1.54 -29.51
C THR A 305 -12.57 2.96 -30.00
N ALA A 306 -11.70 3.46 -30.89
CA ALA A 306 -11.90 4.75 -31.55
C ALA A 306 -13.24 4.82 -32.33
N SER A 307 -13.72 3.67 -32.83
CA SER A 307 -15.01 3.58 -33.50
C SER A 307 -16.21 3.78 -32.58
N GLU A 308 -16.14 3.33 -31.34
CA GLU A 308 -17.21 3.47 -30.34
C GLU A 308 -17.28 4.90 -29.78
N LEU A 309 -16.18 5.65 -29.86
CA LEU A 309 -16.11 7.06 -29.47
C LEU A 309 -16.69 8.02 -30.54
N ARG A 310 -17.06 7.50 -31.72
CA ARG A 310 -17.61 8.33 -32.82
C ARG A 310 -18.97 8.92 -32.44
N GLY A 311 -19.09 10.24 -32.61
CA GLY A 311 -20.30 11.01 -32.27
C GLY A 311 -20.21 11.78 -30.96
N LEU A 312 -19.13 11.60 -30.17
CA LEU A 312 -18.81 12.51 -29.08
C LEU A 312 -18.15 13.77 -29.60
N GLY A 313 -18.51 14.94 -29.05
CA GLY A 313 -17.92 16.21 -29.48
C GLY A 313 -16.42 16.33 -29.21
N LYS A 314 -15.89 15.60 -28.20
CA LYS A 314 -14.46 15.60 -27.81
C LYS A 314 -14.03 14.23 -27.23
N PRO A 315 -13.91 13.19 -28.08
CA PRO A 315 -13.76 11.80 -27.64
C PRO A 315 -12.51 11.55 -26.78
N GLU A 316 -11.36 12.12 -27.15
CA GLU A 316 -10.11 11.98 -26.38
C GLU A 316 -10.17 12.68 -25.01
N GLN A 317 -10.85 13.83 -24.92
CA GLN A 317 -11.02 14.52 -23.64
C GLN A 317 -11.94 13.75 -22.71
N VAL A 318 -12.99 13.12 -23.26
CA VAL A 318 -13.92 12.27 -22.53
C VAL A 318 -13.23 11.00 -22.04
N LYS A 319 -12.44 10.32 -22.89
CA LYS A 319 -11.64 9.13 -22.49
C LYS A 319 -10.59 9.46 -21.43
N SER A 320 -9.90 10.60 -21.56
CA SER A 320 -8.95 11.08 -20.54
C SER A 320 -9.63 11.49 -19.23
N ALA A 321 -10.83 12.09 -19.29
CA ALA A 321 -11.62 12.41 -18.10
C ALA A 321 -12.11 11.13 -17.40
N ALA A 322 -12.54 10.12 -18.17
CA ALA A 322 -12.89 8.80 -17.64
C ALA A 322 -11.68 8.13 -16.97
N ALA A 323 -10.53 8.03 -17.64
CA ALA A 323 -9.31 7.47 -17.06
C ALA A 323 -8.92 8.14 -15.73
N ARG A 324 -9.05 9.47 -15.64
CA ARG A 324 -8.84 10.23 -14.39
C ARG A 324 -9.90 9.94 -13.34
N LEU A 325 -11.17 9.88 -13.73
CA LEU A 325 -12.28 9.53 -12.85
C LEU A 325 -12.01 8.18 -12.17
N TYR A 326 -11.64 7.19 -12.97
CA TYR A 326 -11.41 5.84 -12.51
C TYR A 326 -10.10 5.67 -11.73
N SER A 327 -9.04 6.40 -12.11
CA SER A 327 -7.81 6.48 -11.30
C SER A 327 -8.07 7.10 -9.92
N ASN A 328 -8.83 8.20 -9.85
CA ASN A 328 -9.19 8.85 -8.59
C ASN A 328 -10.08 7.95 -7.73
N MET A 329 -11.01 7.23 -8.35
CA MET A 329 -11.86 6.26 -7.67
C MET A 329 -11.08 5.08 -7.11
N ALA A 330 -10.15 4.52 -7.87
CA ALA A 330 -9.23 3.51 -7.38
C ALA A 330 -8.39 4.05 -6.22
N ALA A 331 -7.97 5.32 -6.27
CA ALA A 331 -7.25 5.98 -5.19
C ALA A 331 -8.13 6.15 -3.92
N TYR A 332 -9.37 6.61 -4.04
CA TYR A 332 -10.29 6.69 -2.89
C TYR A 332 -10.59 5.32 -2.29
N ALA A 333 -10.83 4.33 -3.14
CA ALA A 333 -11.06 2.96 -2.71
C ALA A 333 -9.83 2.37 -2.01
N SER A 334 -8.63 2.67 -2.52
CA SER A 334 -7.36 2.24 -1.93
C SER A 334 -7.13 2.79 -0.53
N ARG A 335 -7.65 3.98 -0.24
CA ARG A 335 -7.57 4.66 1.05
C ARG A 335 -8.74 4.33 2.00
N GLY A 336 -9.68 3.48 1.57
CA GLY A 336 -10.91 3.22 2.34
C GLY A 336 -11.80 4.46 2.49
N GLU A 337 -11.62 5.47 1.65
CA GLU A 337 -12.36 6.74 1.68
C GLU A 337 -13.71 6.59 0.98
N ILE A 338 -14.55 5.68 1.49
CA ILE A 338 -15.84 5.31 0.89
C ILE A 338 -16.76 6.52 0.74
N GLU A 339 -16.75 7.44 1.71
CA GLU A 339 -17.50 8.70 1.65
C GLU A 339 -17.03 9.62 0.52
N GLN A 340 -15.73 9.63 0.23
CA GLN A 340 -15.18 10.41 -0.89
C GLN A 340 -15.44 9.75 -2.23
N MET A 341 -15.42 8.41 -2.31
CA MET A 341 -15.96 7.69 -3.47
C MET A 341 -17.43 8.04 -3.70
N TYR A 342 -18.22 8.10 -2.62
CA TYR A 342 -19.64 8.44 -2.67
C TYR A 342 -19.86 9.83 -3.28
N ARG A 343 -19.19 10.84 -2.72
CA ARG A 343 -19.27 12.23 -3.21
C ARG A 343 -18.70 12.39 -4.61
N TYR A 344 -17.66 11.64 -4.95
CA TYR A 344 -17.01 11.69 -6.25
C TYR A 344 -17.92 11.16 -7.36
N TYR A 345 -18.59 10.02 -7.16
CA TYR A 345 -19.61 9.52 -8.11
C TYR A 345 -20.76 10.53 -8.30
N GLN A 346 -21.29 11.11 -7.21
CA GLN A 346 -22.34 12.13 -7.31
C GLN A 346 -21.91 13.34 -8.13
N ASN A 347 -20.67 13.80 -7.93
CA ASN A 347 -20.13 14.93 -8.68
C ASN A 347 -19.93 14.58 -10.16
N CYS A 348 -19.46 13.38 -10.47
CA CYS A 348 -19.30 12.91 -11.84
C CYS A 348 -20.63 12.85 -12.59
N LEU A 349 -21.69 12.35 -11.96
CA LEU A 349 -23.03 12.31 -12.56
C LEU A 349 -23.67 13.70 -12.75
N ARG A 350 -23.17 14.74 -12.07
CA ARG A 350 -23.66 16.12 -12.18
C ARG A 350 -22.99 16.91 -13.30
N VAL A 351 -21.70 16.69 -13.53
CA VAL A 351 -20.92 17.44 -14.54
C VAL A 351 -21.17 16.92 -15.95
N LYS A 352 -21.14 17.82 -16.95
CA LYS A 352 -21.44 17.50 -18.35
C LYS A 352 -20.57 16.34 -18.89
N ALA A 353 -19.27 16.36 -18.62
CA ALA A 353 -18.36 15.32 -19.09
C ALA A 353 -18.70 13.92 -18.54
N GLY A 354 -19.16 13.83 -17.29
CA GLY A 354 -19.60 12.56 -16.70
C GLY A 354 -20.96 12.11 -17.24
N LYS A 355 -21.88 13.03 -17.55
CA LYS A 355 -23.14 12.69 -18.25
C LYS A 355 -22.89 12.19 -19.67
N ASP A 356 -21.97 12.82 -20.39
CA ASP A 356 -21.58 12.41 -21.74
C ASP A 356 -20.93 11.01 -21.72
N TRP A 357 -20.14 10.70 -20.69
CA TRP A 357 -19.57 9.36 -20.48
C TRP A 357 -20.62 8.32 -20.07
N ASP A 358 -21.51 8.66 -19.13
CA ASP A 358 -22.63 7.81 -18.70
C ASP A 358 -23.50 7.38 -19.89
N SER A 359 -23.88 8.34 -20.74
CA SER A 359 -24.67 8.09 -21.94
C SER A 359 -23.92 7.30 -23.01
N LEU A 360 -22.61 7.49 -23.15
CA LEU A 360 -21.79 6.68 -24.04
C LEU A 360 -21.82 5.21 -23.60
N LEU A 361 -21.55 4.94 -22.33
CA LEU A 361 -21.50 3.58 -21.79
C LEU A 361 -22.83 2.85 -22.01
N GLU A 362 -23.95 3.53 -21.74
CA GLU A 362 -25.29 2.99 -21.99
C GLU A 362 -25.52 2.68 -23.47
N LYS A 363 -25.12 3.58 -24.38
CA LYS A 363 -25.28 3.42 -25.83
C LYS A 363 -24.49 2.23 -26.38
N ILE A 364 -23.31 1.92 -25.82
CA ILE A 364 -22.49 0.78 -26.23
C ILE A 364 -22.84 -0.51 -25.48
N GLY A 365 -23.93 -0.51 -24.71
CA GLY A 365 -24.39 -1.69 -23.95
C GLY A 365 -23.49 -2.07 -22.78
N ARG A 366 -22.66 -1.15 -22.30
CA ARG A 366 -21.84 -1.31 -21.08
C ARG A 366 -22.59 -0.76 -19.86
N LYS A 367 -22.11 -1.12 -18.67
CA LYS A 367 -22.67 -0.60 -17.41
C LYS A 367 -22.37 0.90 -17.35
N SER A 368 -23.40 1.72 -17.18
CA SER A 368 -23.25 3.17 -17.10
C SER A 368 -22.78 3.62 -15.73
N LEU A 369 -22.20 4.83 -15.63
CA LEU A 369 -21.79 5.42 -14.34
C LEU A 369 -22.96 5.48 -13.35
N ARG A 370 -24.19 5.67 -13.85
CA ARG A 370 -25.41 5.67 -13.04
C ARG A 370 -25.71 4.31 -12.45
N THR A 371 -25.64 3.25 -13.25
CA THR A 371 -25.88 1.88 -12.75
C THR A 371 -24.79 1.43 -11.77
N GLU A 372 -23.55 1.88 -11.96
CA GLU A 372 -22.47 1.66 -10.99
C GLU A 372 -22.70 2.43 -9.70
N TRP A 373 -23.12 3.69 -9.81
CA TRP A 373 -23.47 4.53 -8.68
C TRP A 373 -24.58 3.92 -7.84
N GLU A 374 -25.64 3.40 -8.47
CA GLU A 374 -26.75 2.74 -7.77
C GLU A 374 -26.29 1.50 -7.00
N ARG A 375 -25.40 0.69 -7.61
CA ARG A 375 -24.77 -0.46 -6.94
C ARG A 375 -23.89 -0.03 -5.77
N PHE A 376 -23.09 1.01 -5.95
CA PHE A 376 -22.25 1.59 -4.90
C PHE A 376 -23.10 2.14 -3.75
N GLN A 377 -24.17 2.88 -4.07
CA GLN A 377 -25.10 3.45 -3.10
C GLN A 377 -25.83 2.38 -2.29
N ALA A 378 -26.29 1.30 -2.93
CA ALA A 378 -26.92 0.18 -2.23
C ALA A 378 -25.96 -0.48 -1.21
N ALA A 379 -24.69 -0.65 -1.60
CA ALA A 379 -23.65 -1.19 -0.72
C ALA A 379 -23.27 -0.22 0.41
N TYR A 380 -23.23 1.08 0.11
CA TYR A 380 -22.93 2.14 1.07
C TYR A 380 -24.03 2.28 2.14
N GLN A 381 -25.29 2.23 1.72
CA GLN A 381 -26.43 2.28 2.64
C GLN A 381 -26.51 1.02 3.50
N GLY A 382 -26.24 -0.16 2.93
CA GLY A 382 -26.19 -1.41 3.69
C GLY A 382 -25.07 -1.44 4.75
N THR A 383 -23.95 -0.75 4.52
CA THR A 383 -22.82 -0.67 5.47
C THR A 383 -23.06 0.32 6.60
N ASN A 384 -23.68 1.47 6.34
CA ASN A 384 -24.02 2.44 7.38
C ASN A 384 -25.10 1.92 8.35
N VAL A 385 -26.13 1.23 7.85
CA VAL A 385 -27.15 0.59 8.70
C VAL A 385 -26.55 -0.49 9.60
N HIS A 386 -25.51 -1.20 9.14
CA HIS A 386 -24.83 -2.20 9.96
C HIS A 386 -23.91 -1.55 11.02
N ARG A 387 -23.21 -0.46 10.68
CA ARG A 387 -22.38 0.30 11.63
C ARG A 387 -23.20 0.91 12.76
N GLU A 388 -24.37 1.48 12.47
CA GLU A 388 -25.28 2.01 13.50
C GLU A 388 -25.77 0.91 14.44
N LYS A 389 -26.17 -0.26 13.90
CA LYS A 389 -26.61 -1.40 14.72
C LYS A 389 -25.49 -1.99 15.60
N VAL A 390 -24.26 -2.02 15.10
CA VAL A 390 -23.10 -2.52 15.87
C VAL A 390 -22.67 -1.51 16.94
N ALA A 391 -22.75 -0.20 16.67
CA ALA A 391 -22.49 0.84 17.64
C ALA A 391 -23.50 0.80 18.81
N VAL A 392 -24.79 0.70 18.50
CA VAL A 392 -25.87 0.59 19.51
C VAL A 392 -25.71 -0.67 20.37
N ASN A 393 -25.41 -1.82 19.77
CA ASN A 393 -25.17 -3.07 20.51
C ASN A 393 -23.90 -3.01 21.39
N ASN A 394 -22.85 -2.30 20.96
CA ASN A 394 -21.63 -2.15 21.74
C ASN A 394 -21.80 -1.16 22.90
N GLU A 395 -22.61 -0.10 22.72
CA GLU A 395 -22.99 0.80 23.81
C GLU A 395 -23.87 0.10 24.85
N GLN A 396 -24.88 -0.67 24.44
CA GLN A 396 -25.71 -1.47 25.36
C GLN A 396 -24.89 -2.49 26.16
N LYS A 397 -23.97 -3.22 25.50
CA LYS A 397 -23.09 -4.17 26.21
C LYS A 397 -22.10 -3.50 27.15
N LYS A 398 -21.71 -2.25 26.87
CA LYS A 398 -20.84 -1.46 27.75
C LYS A 398 -21.60 -0.95 28.95
N GLU A 399 -22.86 -0.55 28.77
CA GLU A 399 -23.77 -0.19 29.88
C GLU A 399 -24.07 -1.38 30.78
N GLU A 400 -24.43 -2.55 30.24
CA GLU A 400 -24.69 -3.78 30.99
C GLU A 400 -23.48 -4.22 31.85
N LYS A 401 -22.27 -4.14 31.30
CA LYS A 401 -21.04 -4.52 32.00
C LYS A 401 -20.63 -3.51 33.10
N ILE A 402 -21.10 -2.28 33.00
CA ILE A 402 -20.90 -1.24 34.03
C ILE A 402 -21.92 -1.43 35.18
N THR A 403 -23.17 -1.79 34.88
CA THR A 403 -24.20 -2.05 35.91
C THR A 403 -23.94 -3.33 36.71
N GLU A 404 -23.31 -4.36 36.13
CA GLU A 404 -22.94 -5.59 36.87
C GLU A 404 -21.86 -5.37 37.95
N ASN A 405 -21.09 -4.27 37.89
CA ASN A 405 -19.96 -4.02 38.79
C ASN A 405 -20.21 -2.92 39.84
N LEU A 406 -21.43 -2.39 39.95
CA LEU A 406 -21.78 -1.33 40.90
C LEU A 406 -22.81 -1.80 41.92
N CYS A 407 -22.56 -1.54 43.21
CA CYS A 407 -23.54 -1.85 44.25
C CYS A 407 -24.78 -0.93 44.17
N LEU A 408 -25.89 -1.35 44.77
CA LEU A 408 -27.18 -0.64 44.74
C LEU A 408 -27.08 0.84 45.19
N ASN A 409 -26.19 1.16 46.13
CA ASN A 409 -25.94 2.53 46.60
C ASN A 409 -25.16 3.40 45.59
N CYS A 410 -24.42 2.80 44.66
CA CYS A 410 -23.70 3.52 43.60
C CYS A 410 -24.62 3.84 42.40
N ILE A 411 -25.56 2.93 42.09
CA ILE A 411 -26.58 3.12 41.05
C ILE A 411 -27.49 4.32 41.37
N LEU A 412 -27.79 4.53 42.66
CA LEU A 412 -28.64 5.63 43.14
C LEU A 412 -27.94 7.01 43.20
N ARG A 413 -26.64 7.10 42.88
CA ARG A 413 -25.90 8.38 42.79
C ARG A 413 -25.73 8.89 41.36
N LYS A 414 -26.66 8.53 40.47
CA LYS A 414 -26.68 8.91 39.05
C LYS A 414 -26.46 10.41 38.82
N GLU A 415 -27.04 11.25 39.68
CA GLU A 415 -26.89 12.72 39.65
C GLU A 415 -25.43 13.20 39.80
N CYS A 416 -24.61 12.50 40.60
CA CYS A 416 -23.19 12.82 40.77
C CYS A 416 -22.34 12.39 39.55
N PHE A 417 -22.76 11.34 38.85
CA PHE A 417 -22.09 10.82 37.66
C PHE A 417 -22.42 11.69 36.43
N ASP A 418 -23.68 12.11 36.32
CA ASP A 418 -24.14 13.02 35.25
C ASP A 418 -23.51 14.42 35.40
N ALA A 419 -23.32 14.91 36.64
CA ALA A 419 -22.61 16.16 36.91
C ALA A 419 -21.11 16.11 36.59
N TYR A 420 -20.48 14.92 36.60
CA TYR A 420 -19.08 14.73 36.19
C TYR A 420 -18.93 14.75 34.67
N LEU A 421 -19.86 14.13 33.94
CA LEU A 421 -19.85 14.09 32.48
C LEU A 421 -20.11 15.45 31.83
N SER A 422 -20.87 16.34 32.49
CA SER A 422 -21.24 17.64 31.92
C SER A 422 -20.17 18.74 32.03
N LYS A 423 -19.06 18.51 32.76
CA LYS A 423 -17.93 19.46 32.96
C LYS A 423 -18.30 20.88 33.45
N ASP A 424 -19.52 21.14 33.89
CA ASP A 424 -19.89 22.41 34.50
C ASP A 424 -19.78 22.36 36.03
N LYS A 425 -19.01 23.31 36.59
CA LYS A 425 -18.78 23.46 38.03
C LYS A 425 -20.10 23.80 38.74
N CYS A 426 -20.77 22.78 39.28
CA CYS A 426 -21.95 22.96 40.13
C CYS A 426 -21.59 23.76 41.39
N SER A 427 -22.17 24.96 41.53
CA SER A 427 -21.95 25.89 42.65
C SER A 427 -22.50 25.42 43.99
N GLN A 428 -23.27 24.33 44.03
CA GLN A 428 -23.83 23.74 45.24
C GLN A 428 -23.08 22.50 45.73
N TYR A 429 -21.95 22.14 45.12
CA TYR A 429 -21.18 20.96 45.51
C TYR A 429 -20.56 21.12 46.91
N LYS A 430 -20.94 20.25 47.85
CA LYS A 430 -20.24 20.04 49.13
C LYS A 430 -19.47 18.72 49.06
N ALA A 431 -18.18 18.76 49.33
CA ALA A 431 -17.34 17.56 49.30
C ALA A 431 -17.85 16.51 50.30
N GLY A 432 -18.02 15.28 49.82
CA GLY A 432 -18.31 14.12 50.66
C GLY A 432 -17.07 13.65 51.45
N PRO A 433 -17.22 12.66 52.35
CA PRO A 433 -16.14 12.19 53.21
C PRO A 433 -14.90 11.74 52.41
N THR A 434 -13.72 12.11 52.90
CA THR A 434 -12.42 12.09 52.19
C THR A 434 -11.81 10.71 51.97
N THR A 435 -12.58 9.62 52.06
CA THR A 435 -12.09 8.26 51.92
C THR A 435 -12.63 7.62 50.64
N GLN A 436 -11.73 7.26 49.72
CA GLN A 436 -12.05 6.54 48.50
C GLN A 436 -12.66 5.16 48.84
N PRO A 437 -13.86 4.82 48.32
CA PRO A 437 -14.42 3.47 48.44
C PRO A 437 -13.47 2.41 47.85
N LYS A 438 -13.22 1.32 48.61
CA LYS A 438 -12.26 0.25 48.26
C LYS A 438 -12.58 -0.52 46.98
N HIS A 439 -13.77 -0.37 46.41
CA HIS A 439 -14.27 -1.13 45.27
C HIS A 439 -14.33 -0.31 43.96
N TRP A 440 -13.74 0.89 43.92
CA TRP A 440 -13.63 1.67 42.69
C TRP A 440 -12.57 1.06 41.75
N PRO A 441 -12.86 0.85 40.45
CA PRO A 441 -11.85 0.44 39.48
C PRO A 441 -10.65 1.39 39.45
N ALA A 442 -9.42 0.85 39.42
CA ALA A 442 -8.17 1.60 39.49
C ALA A 442 -7.97 2.63 38.35
N GLU A 443 -8.78 2.54 37.30
CA GLU A 443 -8.68 3.32 36.06
C GLU A 443 -9.73 4.46 35.98
N MET A 444 -10.63 4.58 36.95
CA MET A 444 -11.51 5.75 37.07
C MET A 444 -10.85 6.83 37.93
N GLU A 445 -10.33 7.90 37.30
CA GLU A 445 -9.93 9.11 38.00
C GLU A 445 -11.18 9.91 38.44
N GLY A 446 -11.69 9.59 39.63
CA GLY A 446 -12.69 10.41 40.30
C GLY A 446 -12.09 11.71 40.88
N PRO A 447 -12.91 12.60 41.47
CA PRO A 447 -12.47 13.90 42.05
C PRO A 447 -11.46 13.79 43.20
N TYR A 448 -11.08 12.57 43.58
CA TYR A 448 -10.10 12.24 44.59
C TYR A 448 -8.76 11.87 43.91
N GLY A 449 -8.18 12.82 43.18
CA GLY A 449 -6.90 12.63 42.49
C GLY A 449 -5.77 12.22 43.44
N ARG A 450 -4.82 11.41 42.93
CA ARG A 450 -3.66 10.92 43.70
C ARG A 450 -2.89 12.10 44.32
N LYS A 451 -2.80 12.12 45.65
CA LYS A 451 -1.86 12.98 46.39
C LYS A 451 -0.44 12.68 45.90
N GLY A 452 0.18 13.63 45.20
CA GLY A 452 1.56 13.48 44.77
C GLY A 452 2.07 14.58 43.85
N LYS A 453 1.96 15.84 44.27
CA LYS A 453 2.92 16.92 43.96
C LYS A 453 2.53 18.18 44.74
N HIS A 454 3.41 18.60 45.63
CA HIS A 454 3.32 19.84 46.37
C HIS A 454 3.27 21.03 45.39
N PHE A 455 2.18 21.79 45.41
CA PHE A 455 2.20 23.18 44.98
C PHE A 455 2.74 24.01 46.15
N THR A 456 3.97 24.50 46.02
CA THR A 456 4.45 25.61 46.85
C THR A 456 3.80 26.90 46.35
N SER A 457 3.16 27.62 47.26
CA SER A 457 2.50 28.90 47.02
C SER A 457 3.49 30.00 46.63
N LYS A 458 3.15 30.76 45.59
CA LYS A 458 3.16 32.22 45.59
C LYS A 458 1.91 32.72 44.90
#